data_AF-A0A1Y4G8P2-F1
#
_entry.id   AF-A0A1Y4G8P2-F1
#
_cell.length_a   1.000
_cell.length_b   1.000
_cell.length_c   1.000
_cell.angle_alpha   90.00
_cell.angle_beta   90.00
_cell.angle_gamma   90.00
#
_symmetry.space_group_name_H-M   'P 1'
#
loop_
_entity.id
_entity.type
_entity.pdbx_description
1 polymer ?
#
loop_
_entity_poly.entity_id
_entity_poly.type
_entity_poly.pdbx_seq_one_letter_code
_entity_poly.pdbx_strand_id
1 'polypeptide(L)'
;MRIETPEERSGELVAALVDIWERSVRATHDFLSEGDVALLRPEVGPGVEGVAALAVAYGDDGAPCGFAGVQDGKLEMLFVAPEIRGHGVGSALLSLAVERFGVETLDVNEQNPQAVGFYEHEGFVVVDRSPVDDAGRPWPLLHLRLEGDRR
;
A
#
# COMPACT_ATOMS: atom_id res chain seq x y z
N MET A 1 -13.79 4.54 -12.34
CA MET A 1 -12.46 4.42 -11.70
C MET A 1 -11.37 4.52 -12.75
N ARG A 2 -10.36 5.36 -12.51
CA ARG A 2 -9.18 5.57 -13.38
C ARG A 2 -7.92 5.46 -12.53
N ILE A 3 -6.86 4.84 -13.05
CA ILE A 3 -5.55 4.78 -12.39
C ILE A 3 -4.57 5.62 -13.20
N GLU A 4 -3.83 6.48 -12.52
CA GLU A 4 -2.80 7.34 -13.11
C GLU A 4 -1.46 7.13 -12.43
N THR A 5 -0.39 7.44 -13.15
CA THR A 5 0.97 7.40 -12.63
C THR A 5 1.55 8.80 -12.70
N PRO A 6 1.26 9.68 -11.72
CA PRO A 6 1.68 11.07 -11.77
C PRO A 6 3.22 11.16 -11.65
N GLU A 7 3.85 11.79 -12.64
CA GLU A 7 5.29 12.11 -12.60
C GLU A 7 5.55 13.26 -11.62
N GLU A 8 4.65 14.25 -11.58
CA GLU A 8 4.71 15.37 -10.64
C GLU A 8 3.82 15.11 -9.42
N ARG A 9 4.46 15.11 -8.23
CA ARG A 9 3.80 14.87 -6.95
C ARG A 9 3.57 16.21 -6.27
N SER A 10 2.48 16.88 -6.62
CA SER A 10 2.12 18.15 -6.00
C SER A 10 1.86 17.95 -4.50
N GLY A 11 2.14 18.99 -3.69
CA GLY A 11 1.88 18.91 -2.25
C GLY A 11 0.41 18.64 -1.91
N GLU A 12 -0.52 19.05 -2.78
CA GLU A 12 -1.95 18.73 -2.65
C GLU A 12 -2.23 17.24 -2.85
N LEU A 13 -1.62 16.63 -3.88
CA LEU A 13 -1.74 15.19 -4.11
C LEU A 13 -1.14 14.41 -2.93
N VAL A 14 0.08 14.74 -2.51
CA VAL A 14 0.74 14.08 -1.37
C VAL A 14 -0.12 14.18 -0.12
N ALA A 15 -0.68 15.36 0.18
CA ALA A 15 -1.58 15.55 1.31
C ALA A 15 -2.85 14.68 1.21
N ALA A 16 -3.44 14.54 0.02
CA ALA A 16 -4.60 13.68 -0.19
C ALA A 16 -4.24 12.20 -0.01
N LEU A 17 -3.07 11.74 -0.46
CA LEU A 17 -2.61 10.38 -0.27
C LEU A 17 -2.31 10.06 1.20
N VAL A 18 -1.72 11.01 1.93
CA VAL A 18 -1.50 10.89 3.39
C VAL A 18 -2.83 10.76 4.13
N ASP A 19 -3.86 11.51 3.73
CA ASP A 19 -5.20 11.40 4.32
C ASP A 19 -5.86 10.04 4.02
N ILE A 20 -5.73 9.53 2.79
CA ILE A 20 -6.20 8.17 2.43
C ILE A 20 -5.50 7.12 3.27
N TRP A 21 -4.17 7.22 3.42
CA TRP A 21 -3.38 6.34 4.28
C TRP A 21 -3.91 6.37 5.73
N GLU A 22 -4.09 7.57 6.29
CA GLU A 22 -4.52 7.74 7.68
C GLU A 22 -5.89 7.08 7.91
N ARG A 23 -6.87 7.34 7.04
CA ARG A 23 -8.20 6.73 7.12
C ARG A 23 -8.17 5.22 6.92
N SER A 24 -7.35 4.75 5.99
CA SER A 24 -7.15 3.33 5.68
C SER A 24 -6.59 2.60 6.89
N VAL A 25 -5.52 3.14 7.50
CA VAL A 25 -4.86 2.59 8.69
C VAL A 25 -5.84 2.56 9.86
N ARG A 26 -6.51 3.67 10.17
CA ARG A 26 -7.52 3.76 11.23
C ARG A 26 -8.67 2.74 11.09
N ALA A 27 -8.98 2.31 9.87
CA ALA A 27 -10.06 1.38 9.59
C ALA A 27 -9.64 -0.10 9.50
N THR A 28 -8.34 -0.42 9.47
CA THR A 28 -7.86 -1.82 9.34
C THR A 28 -6.80 -2.24 10.33
N HIS A 29 -6.05 -1.27 10.86
CA HIS A 29 -4.94 -1.51 11.76
C HIS A 29 -5.40 -1.18 13.17
N ASP A 30 -6.38 -1.93 13.67
CA ASP A 30 -6.88 -1.79 15.05
C ASP A 30 -5.78 -1.97 16.10
N PHE A 31 -4.63 -2.53 15.70
CA PHE A 31 -3.43 -2.68 16.53
C PHE A 31 -2.59 -1.41 16.65
N LEU A 32 -2.76 -0.42 15.76
CA LEU A 32 -2.07 0.86 15.84
C LEU A 32 -2.91 1.83 16.68
N SER A 33 -2.28 2.42 17.69
CA SER A 33 -2.92 3.47 18.49
C SER A 33 -2.94 4.81 17.73
N GLU A 34 -3.77 5.76 18.19
CA GLU A 34 -3.73 7.14 17.71
C GLU A 34 -2.31 7.75 17.75
N GLY A 35 -1.53 7.39 18.77
CA GLY A 35 -0.14 7.84 18.91
C GLY A 35 0.77 7.26 17.81
N ASP A 36 0.57 6.01 17.44
CA ASP A 36 1.35 5.35 16.38
C ASP A 36 1.00 5.93 15.01
N VAL A 37 -0.28 6.16 14.74
CA VAL A 37 -0.74 6.84 13.52
C VAL A 37 -0.15 8.24 13.44
N ALA A 38 -0.20 9.02 14.53
CA ALA A 38 0.39 10.36 14.57
C ALA A 38 1.91 10.36 14.36
N LEU A 39 2.61 9.31 14.81
CA LEU A 39 4.04 9.14 14.66
C LEU A 39 4.43 8.75 13.22
N LEU A 40 3.65 7.88 12.57
CA LEU A 40 3.87 7.41 11.20
C LEU A 40 3.45 8.44 10.14
N ARG A 41 2.38 9.21 10.40
CA ARG A 41 1.83 10.21 9.47
C ARG A 41 2.86 11.15 8.83
N PRO A 42 3.82 11.75 9.56
CA PRO A 42 4.84 12.60 8.95
C PRO A 42 5.84 11.83 8.07
N GLU A 43 5.97 10.50 8.22
CA GLU A 43 6.86 9.66 7.42
C GLU A 43 6.24 9.29 6.06
N VAL A 44 4.89 9.26 5.98
CA VAL A 44 4.15 8.84 4.78
C VAL A 44 4.31 9.81 3.61
N GLY A 45 4.28 11.12 3.87
CA GLY A 45 4.46 12.14 2.83
C GLY A 45 5.80 12.01 2.10
N PRO A 46 6.94 12.05 2.82
CA PRO A 46 8.26 11.78 2.26
C PRO A 46 8.37 10.39 1.62
N GLY A 47 7.67 9.39 2.14
CA GLY A 47 7.60 8.07 1.52
C GLY A 47 6.98 8.11 0.12
N VAL A 48 5.82 8.74 -0.02
CA VAL A 48 5.14 8.93 -1.31
C VAL A 48 5.98 9.74 -2.28
N GLU A 49 6.71 10.74 -1.78
CA GLU A 49 7.64 11.54 -2.58
C GLU A 49 8.93 10.76 -2.95
N GLY A 50 9.32 9.77 -2.16
CA GLY A 50 10.55 9.01 -2.31
C GLY A 50 10.44 7.77 -3.22
N VAL A 51 9.24 7.21 -3.39
CA VAL A 51 9.06 6.00 -4.21
C VAL A 51 9.47 6.21 -5.66
N ALA A 52 10.05 5.19 -6.29
CA ALA A 52 10.45 5.25 -7.69
C ALA A 52 9.23 5.38 -8.62
N ALA A 53 8.15 4.66 -8.31
CA ALA A 53 6.91 4.73 -9.06
C ALA A 53 5.71 4.88 -8.12
N LEU A 54 4.76 5.72 -8.53
CA LEU A 54 3.54 5.99 -7.80
C LEU A 54 2.36 5.78 -8.74
N ALA A 55 1.39 4.98 -8.33
CA ALA A 55 0.11 4.82 -8.99
C ALA A 55 -1.00 5.34 -8.08
N VAL A 56 -1.92 6.13 -8.62
CA VAL A 56 -3.04 6.71 -7.88
C VAL A 56 -4.34 6.32 -8.58
N ALA A 57 -5.25 5.70 -7.84
CA ALA A 57 -6.60 5.43 -8.27
C ALA A 57 -7.50 6.61 -7.94
N TYR A 58 -8.32 7.00 -8.90
CA TYR A 58 -9.33 8.05 -8.81
C TYR A 58 -10.73 7.46 -8.93
N GLY A 59 -11.61 7.91 -8.05
CA GLY A 59 -13.04 7.64 -8.09
C GLY A 59 -13.74 8.31 -9.27
N ASP A 60 -15.02 8.02 -9.44
CA ASP A 60 -15.82 8.63 -10.51
C ASP A 60 -16.12 10.12 -10.25
N ASP A 61 -15.96 10.57 -9.02
CA ASP A 61 -15.99 11.96 -8.58
C ASP A 61 -14.69 12.74 -8.89
N GLY A 62 -13.67 12.05 -9.41
CA GLY A 62 -12.35 12.62 -9.68
C GLY A 62 -11.46 12.77 -8.44
N ALA A 63 -11.89 12.27 -7.28
CA ALA A 63 -11.08 12.31 -6.06
C ALA A 63 -10.14 11.09 -5.99
N PRO A 64 -8.90 11.26 -5.49
CA PRO A 64 -8.02 10.12 -5.23
C PRO A 64 -8.65 9.23 -4.16
N CYS A 65 -8.66 7.93 -4.42
CA CYS A 65 -9.36 6.95 -3.62
C CYS A 65 -8.50 5.75 -3.24
N GLY A 66 -7.31 5.63 -3.84
CA GLY A 66 -6.28 4.69 -3.41
C GLY A 66 -4.95 5.00 -4.10
N PHE A 67 -3.86 4.45 -3.59
CA PHE A 67 -2.55 4.59 -4.21
C PHE A 67 -1.65 3.39 -3.93
N ALA A 68 -0.68 3.19 -4.82
CA ALA A 68 0.38 2.21 -4.71
C ALA A 68 1.73 2.89 -4.94
N GLY A 69 2.67 2.68 -4.01
CA GLY A 69 4.05 3.13 -4.10
C GLY A 69 4.97 1.93 -4.31
N VAL A 70 5.84 2.01 -5.33
CA VAL A 70 6.78 0.94 -5.70
C VAL A 70 8.19 1.48 -5.68
N GLN A 71 9.10 0.72 -5.08
CA GLN A 71 10.51 1.02 -5.03
C GLN A 71 11.32 -0.25 -5.28
N ASP A 72 12.30 -0.19 -6.19
CA ASP A 72 13.21 -1.30 -6.50
C ASP A 72 12.53 -2.65 -6.76
N GLY A 73 11.35 -2.66 -7.41
CA GLY A 73 10.58 -3.89 -7.69
C GLY A 73 9.82 -4.45 -6.49
N LYS A 74 9.74 -3.69 -5.40
CA LYS A 74 8.97 -4.00 -4.20
C LYS A 74 7.80 -3.03 -4.04
N LEU A 75 6.64 -3.57 -3.68
CA LEU A 75 5.49 -2.75 -3.28
C LEU A 75 5.71 -2.27 -1.84
N GLU A 76 6.03 -1.00 -1.70
CA GLU A 76 6.27 -0.36 -0.39
C GLU A 76 4.96 0.14 0.23
N MET A 77 4.01 0.59 -0.59
CA MET A 77 2.76 1.17 -0.11
C MET A 77 1.61 0.70 -0.98
N LEU A 78 0.51 0.25 -0.36
CA LEU A 78 -0.76 0.05 -1.05
C LEU A 78 -1.89 0.36 -0.07
N PHE A 79 -2.58 1.47 -0.30
CA PHE A 79 -3.66 1.91 0.57
C PHE A 79 -4.87 2.34 -0.27
N VAL A 80 -6.05 1.96 0.19
CA VAL A 80 -7.33 2.27 -0.45
C VAL A 80 -8.25 2.84 0.60
N ALA A 81 -8.96 3.92 0.24
CA ALA A 81 -9.94 4.58 1.09
C ALA A 81 -11.01 3.57 1.56
N PRO A 82 -11.33 3.54 2.87
CA PRO A 82 -12.19 2.51 3.44
C PRO A 82 -13.59 2.45 2.81
N GLU A 83 -14.11 3.58 2.35
CA GLU A 83 -15.45 3.74 1.76
C GLU A 83 -15.62 2.97 0.44
N ILE A 84 -14.52 2.70 -0.26
CA ILE A 84 -14.53 2.03 -1.57
C ILE A 84 -13.76 0.70 -1.57
N ARG A 85 -13.38 0.21 -0.40
CA ARG A 85 -12.80 -1.14 -0.28
C ARG A 85 -13.78 -2.19 -0.78
N GLY A 86 -13.25 -3.32 -1.27
CA GLY A 86 -14.04 -4.40 -1.87
C GLY A 86 -14.56 -4.11 -3.29
N HIS A 87 -14.29 -2.93 -3.87
CA HIS A 87 -14.68 -2.60 -5.24
C HIS A 87 -13.58 -2.89 -6.29
N GLY A 88 -12.57 -3.69 -5.92
CA GLY A 88 -11.47 -4.09 -6.84
C GLY A 88 -10.35 -3.06 -7.02
N VAL A 89 -10.38 -1.92 -6.32
CA VAL A 89 -9.37 -0.85 -6.46
C VAL A 89 -7.97 -1.32 -6.06
N GLY A 90 -7.86 -2.03 -4.93
CA GLY A 90 -6.58 -2.58 -4.47
C GLY A 90 -5.99 -3.59 -5.44
N SER A 91 -6.83 -4.50 -5.95
CA SER A 91 -6.44 -5.49 -6.97
C SER A 91 -5.98 -4.83 -8.27
N ALA A 92 -6.67 -3.77 -8.72
CA ALA A 92 -6.29 -3.03 -9.92
C ALA A 92 -4.96 -2.26 -9.75
N LEU A 93 -4.74 -1.64 -8.59
CA LEU A 93 -3.46 -0.99 -8.26
C LEU A 93 -2.31 -2.00 -8.17
N LEU A 94 -2.54 -3.14 -7.51
CA LEU A 94 -1.56 -4.21 -7.39
C LEU A 94 -1.23 -4.82 -8.76
N SER A 95 -2.24 -5.15 -9.57
CA SER A 95 -2.06 -5.67 -10.93
C SER A 95 -1.24 -4.71 -11.78
N LEU A 96 -1.55 -3.41 -11.72
CA LEU A 96 -0.76 -2.39 -12.40
C LEU A 96 0.68 -2.35 -11.88
N ALA A 97 0.89 -2.46 -10.56
CA ALA A 97 2.22 -2.46 -9.98
C ALA A 97 3.06 -3.67 -10.43
N VAL A 98 2.46 -4.86 -10.48
CA VAL A 98 3.10 -6.08 -10.99
C VAL A 98 3.41 -5.94 -12.49
N GLU A 99 2.42 -5.58 -13.30
CA GLU A 99 2.55 -5.57 -14.76
C GLU A 99 3.42 -4.41 -15.29
N ARG A 100 3.34 -3.22 -14.69
CA ARG A 100 4.00 -2.01 -15.17
C ARG A 100 5.30 -1.71 -14.45
N PHE A 101 5.36 -2.00 -13.15
CA PHE A 101 6.53 -1.69 -12.32
C PHE A 101 7.34 -2.93 -11.94
N GLY A 102 6.91 -4.12 -12.37
CA GLY A 102 7.63 -5.36 -12.11
C GLY A 102 7.68 -5.72 -10.63
N VAL A 103 6.63 -5.40 -9.87
CA VAL A 103 6.54 -5.79 -8.47
C VAL A 103 6.55 -7.31 -8.36
N GLU A 104 7.53 -7.83 -7.63
CA GLU A 104 7.63 -9.26 -7.31
C GLU A 104 7.52 -9.52 -5.81
N THR A 105 7.80 -8.52 -4.98
CA THR A 105 7.83 -8.67 -3.52
C THR A 105 7.08 -7.54 -2.82
N LEU A 106 6.59 -7.82 -1.62
CA LEU A 106 5.96 -6.83 -0.77
C LEU A 106 6.11 -7.23 0.70
N ASP A 107 5.98 -6.24 1.57
CA ASP A 107 5.91 -6.47 3.01
C ASP A 107 4.52 -6.08 3.53
N VAL A 108 3.99 -6.91 4.41
CA VAL A 108 2.70 -6.64 5.07
C VAL A 108 2.83 -6.93 6.55
N ASN A 109 2.18 -6.12 7.38
CA ASN A 109 2.15 -6.38 8.81
C ASN A 109 1.35 -7.66 9.11
N GLU A 110 1.95 -8.58 9.87
CA GLU A 110 1.35 -9.86 10.27
C GLU A 110 0.03 -9.66 11.03
N GLN A 111 -0.10 -8.55 11.75
CA GLN A 111 -1.29 -8.19 12.53
C GLN A 111 -2.43 -7.65 11.66
N ASN A 112 -2.25 -7.57 10.34
CA ASN A 112 -3.29 -7.20 9.38
C ASN A 112 -3.72 -8.42 8.53
N PRO A 113 -4.53 -9.35 9.10
CA PRO A 113 -4.93 -10.57 8.39
C PRO A 113 -5.77 -10.29 7.14
N GLN A 114 -6.45 -9.13 7.06
CA GLN A 114 -7.20 -8.73 5.88
C GLN A 114 -6.27 -8.45 4.70
N ALA A 115 -5.16 -7.72 4.93
CA ALA A 115 -4.17 -7.45 3.91
C ALA A 115 -3.40 -8.72 3.52
N VAL A 116 -3.04 -9.56 4.49
CA VAL A 116 -2.40 -10.86 4.22
C VAL A 116 -3.27 -11.71 3.30
N GLY A 117 -4.54 -11.91 3.64
CA GLY A 117 -5.47 -12.68 2.81
C GLY A 117 -5.70 -12.06 1.43
N PHE A 118 -5.71 -10.72 1.33
CA PHE A 118 -5.76 -10.03 0.04
C PHE A 118 -4.57 -10.38 -0.84
N TYR A 119 -3.34 -10.30 -0.34
CA TYR A 119 -2.15 -10.62 -1.13
C TYR A 119 -2.04 -12.10 -1.47
N GLU A 120 -2.41 -13.00 -0.55
CA GLU A 120 -2.49 -14.44 -0.82
C GLU A 120 -3.49 -14.75 -1.95
N HIS A 121 -4.64 -14.10 -1.95
CA HIS A 121 -5.63 -14.22 -3.03
C HIS A 121 -5.13 -13.70 -4.38
N GLU A 122 -4.23 -12.73 -4.38
CA GLU A 122 -3.60 -12.15 -5.57
C GLU A 122 -2.37 -12.95 -6.05
N GLY A 123 -2.05 -14.08 -5.39
CA GLY A 123 -0.99 -15.01 -5.79
C GLY A 123 0.36 -14.78 -5.11
N PHE A 124 0.41 -13.95 -4.08
CA PHE A 124 1.60 -13.79 -3.27
C PHE A 124 1.68 -14.88 -2.19
N VAL A 125 2.88 -15.37 -1.92
CA VAL A 125 3.14 -16.35 -0.86
C VAL A 125 4.12 -15.77 0.15
N VAL A 126 3.91 -16.08 1.43
CA VAL A 126 4.84 -15.69 2.50
C VAL A 126 6.13 -16.49 2.33
N VAL A 127 7.24 -15.79 2.13
CA VAL A 127 8.57 -16.38 1.97
C VAL A 127 9.46 -16.17 3.19
N ASP A 128 9.20 -15.13 3.98
CA ASP A 128 9.96 -14.84 5.19
C ASP A 128 9.13 -14.02 6.19
N ARG A 129 9.61 -13.90 7.44
CA ARG A 129 8.98 -13.15 8.52
C ARG A 129 10.01 -12.41 9.37
N SER A 130 9.82 -11.11 9.52
CA SER A 130 10.57 -10.28 10.46
C SER A 130 9.78 -10.04 11.75
N PRO A 131 10.39 -10.17 12.93
CA PRO A 131 9.71 -9.92 14.21
C PRO A 131 9.50 -8.43 14.50
N VAL A 132 10.14 -7.55 13.75
CA VAL A 132 10.09 -6.09 13.87
C VAL A 132 9.94 -5.44 12.49
N ASP A 133 9.51 -4.18 12.45
CA ASP A 133 9.51 -3.39 11.23
C ASP A 133 10.91 -2.82 10.89
N ASP A 134 11.01 -2.09 9.77
CA ASP A 134 12.26 -1.45 9.32
C ASP A 134 12.83 -0.44 10.34
N ALA A 135 11.99 0.09 11.24
CA ALA A 135 12.39 1.00 12.30
C ALA A 135 12.69 0.29 13.65
N GLY A 136 12.64 -1.06 13.68
CA GLY A 136 12.88 -1.87 14.88
C GLY A 136 11.72 -1.88 15.87
N ARG A 137 10.52 -1.43 15.46
CA ARG A 137 9.30 -1.43 16.28
C ARG A 137 8.73 -2.85 16.33
N PRO A 138 8.04 -3.24 17.41
CA PRO A 138 7.54 -4.61 17.63
C PRO A 138 6.30 -4.93 16.79
N TRP A 139 6.40 -4.72 15.49
CA TRP A 139 5.37 -4.89 14.49
C TRP A 139 5.87 -5.90 13.47
N PRO A 140 5.53 -7.19 13.64
CA PRO A 140 6.07 -8.23 12.77
C PRO A 140 5.62 -8.01 11.32
N LEU A 141 6.56 -8.15 10.40
CA LEU A 141 6.33 -8.07 8.97
C LEU A 141 6.40 -9.47 8.36
N LEU A 142 5.48 -9.76 7.46
CA LEU A 142 5.55 -10.90 6.55
C LEU A 142 6.11 -10.39 5.23
N HIS A 143 7.17 -11.04 4.76
CA HIS A 143 7.75 -10.80 3.46
C HIS A 143 7.07 -11.76 2.47
N LEU A 144 6.37 -11.20 1.50
CA LEU A 144 5.65 -11.96 0.50
C LEU A 144 6.32 -11.79 -0.86
N ARG A 145 6.28 -12.86 -1.65
CA ARG A 145 6.73 -12.86 -3.05
C ARG A 145 5.62 -13.40 -3.94
N LEU A 146 5.45 -12.80 -5.11
CA LEU A 146 4.55 -13.30 -6.14
C LEU A 146 5.05 -14.68 -6.61
N GLU A 147 4.25 -15.72 -6.44
CA GLU A 147 4.59 -17.05 -6.91
C GLU A 147 4.31 -17.14 -8.42
N GLY A 148 5.37 -17.25 -9.21
CA GLY A 148 5.27 -17.23 -10.67
C GLY A 148 4.75 -18.55 -11.24
N ASP A 149 3.45 -18.64 -11.50
CA ASP A 149 2.92 -19.35 -12.68
C ASP A 149 1.48 -18.87 -13.00
N ARG A 150 1.34 -17.68 -13.60
CA ARG A 150 0.18 -17.39 -14.47
C ARG A 150 0.46 -18.02 -15.84
N ARG A 151 0.37 -19.34 -15.91
CA ARG A 151 0.29 -20.08 -17.17
C ARG A 151 -1.13 -20.11 -17.72
#